data_AF-A0A8T3QVK2-F1
#
_entry.id   AF-A0A8T3QVK2-F1
#
_cell.length_a   1.000
_cell.length_b   1.000
_cell.length_c   1.000
_cell.angle_alpha   90.00
_cell.angle_beta   90.00
_cell.angle_gamma   90.00
#
_symmetry.space_group_name_H-M   'P 1'
#
loop_
_entity.id
_entity.type
_entity.pdbx_description
1 polymer ?
#
loop_
_entity_poly.entity_id
_entity_poly.type
_entity_poly.pdbx_seq_one_letter_code
_entity_poly.pdbx_strand_id
1 'polypeptide(L)'
;MRVDPEVARDVAAILETRAAALAQVTRPLADRLRAGLTVDRAHDRLLALSMVDVYLELRGRGWTAEAYRDWLSELLQTQLLG
;
A
#
# COMPACT_ATOMS: atom_id res chain seq x y z
N MET A 1 13.16 20.87 -11.86
CA MET A 1 13.02 21.30 -10.46
C MET A 1 13.93 20.42 -9.62
N ARG A 2 15.04 20.95 -9.08
CA ARG A 2 15.99 20.16 -8.27
C ARG A 2 15.46 20.20 -6.83
N VAL A 3 14.90 19.10 -6.36
CA VAL A 3 14.41 18.98 -4.98
C VAL A 3 15.58 19.18 -4.03
N ASP A 4 15.36 19.93 -2.96
CA ASP A 4 16.34 20.12 -1.89
C ASP A 4 16.80 18.74 -1.36
N PRO A 5 18.11 18.45 -1.31
CA PRO A 5 18.62 17.17 -0.81
C PRO A 5 18.15 16.81 0.61
N GLU A 6 17.85 17.80 1.45
CA GLU A 6 17.31 17.59 2.79
C GLU A 6 15.86 17.11 2.73
N VAL A 7 15.03 17.80 1.94
CA VAL A 7 13.64 17.39 1.69
C VAL A 7 13.58 15.99 1.05
N ALA A 8 14.50 15.68 0.13
CA ALA A 8 14.56 14.36 -0.49
C ALA A 8 14.87 13.24 0.54
N ARG A 9 15.74 13.50 1.52
CA ARG A 9 16.05 12.56 2.60
C ARG A 9 14.84 12.32 3.50
N ASP A 10 14.14 13.38 3.89
CA ASP A 10 12.97 13.27 4.77
C ASP A 10 11.83 12.50 4.08
N VAL A 11 11.58 12.78 2.81
CA VAL A 11 10.59 12.03 2.01
C VAL A 11 10.98 10.56 1.90
N ALA A 12 12.25 10.26 1.63
CA ALA A 12 12.72 8.87 1.57
C ALA A 12 12.51 8.14 2.90
N ALA A 13 12.85 8.77 4.04
CA ALA A 13 12.66 8.19 5.36
C ALA A 13 11.19 7.89 5.70
N ILE A 14 10.27 8.77 5.29
CA ILE A 14 8.82 8.55 5.44
C ILE A 14 8.37 7.35 4.61
N LEU A 15 8.81 7.26 3.35
CA LEU A 15 8.48 6.16 2.45
C LEU A 15 9.03 4.82 2.95
N GLU A 16 10.26 4.80 3.45
CA GLU A 16 10.89 3.63 4.07
C GLU A 16 10.15 3.18 5.32
N THR A 17 9.79 4.12 6.21
CA THR A 17 9.01 3.85 7.42
C THR A 17 7.67 3.21 7.07
N ARG A 18 6.98 3.75 6.07
CA ARG A 18 5.72 3.20 5.56
C ARG A 18 5.91 1.79 4.99
N ALA A 19 6.95 1.58 4.19
CA ALA A 19 7.27 0.27 3.64
C ALA A 19 7.52 -0.76 4.75
N ALA A 20 8.34 -0.42 5.76
CA ALA A 20 8.62 -1.28 6.89
C ALA A 20 7.36 -1.64 7.69
N ALA A 21 6.47 -0.67 7.95
CA ALA A 21 5.21 -0.90 8.64
C ALA A 21 4.31 -1.90 7.88
N LEU A 22 4.21 -1.75 6.55
CA LEU A 22 3.40 -2.66 5.73
C LEU A 22 4.01 -4.06 5.62
N ALA A 23 5.34 -4.20 5.71
CA ALA A 23 5.99 -5.50 5.75
C ALA A 23 5.62 -6.28 7.03
N GLN A 24 5.39 -5.59 8.14
CA GLN A 24 4.89 -6.23 9.38
C GLN A 24 3.45 -6.76 9.23
N VAL A 25 2.68 -6.21 8.30
CA VAL A 25 1.31 -6.67 7.99
C VAL A 25 1.33 -7.90 7.07
N THR A 26 2.24 -7.98 6.11
CA THR A 26 2.26 -9.08 5.13
C THR A 26 2.96 -10.34 5.65
N ARG A 27 3.98 -10.22 6.51
CA ARG A 27 4.70 -11.39 7.05
C ARG A 27 3.79 -12.42 7.73
N PRO A 28 2.83 -12.06 8.60
CA PRO A 28 1.92 -13.02 9.23
C PRO A 28 0.94 -13.70 8.26
N LEU A 29 0.79 -13.17 7.04
CA LEU A 29 -0.11 -13.72 6.03
C LEU A 29 0.55 -14.78 5.17
N ALA A 30 1.84 -15.10 5.35
CA ALA A 30 2.62 -15.97 4.46
C ALA A 30 1.90 -17.27 4.08
N ASP A 31 1.34 -17.99 5.05
CA ASP A 31 0.66 -19.27 4.84
C ASP A 31 -0.75 -19.13 4.23
N ARG A 32 -1.27 -17.91 4.18
CA ARG A 32 -2.59 -17.55 3.66
C ARG A 32 -2.53 -16.85 2.32
N LEU A 33 -1.32 -16.55 1.82
CA LEU A 33 -1.18 -15.91 0.53
C LEU A 33 -1.68 -16.83 -0.57
N ARG A 34 -2.26 -16.20 -1.60
CA ARG A 34 -2.67 -16.87 -2.82
C ARG A 34 -1.51 -17.69 -3.37
N ALA A 35 -1.80 -18.90 -3.86
CA ALA A 35 -0.79 -19.79 -4.42
C ALA A 35 0.13 -19.09 -5.42
N GLY A 36 1.44 -19.29 -5.26
CA GLY A 36 2.47 -18.67 -6.10
C GLY A 36 2.82 -17.22 -5.75
N LEU A 37 2.22 -16.63 -4.71
CA LEU A 37 2.55 -15.29 -4.24
C LEU A 37 3.54 -15.36 -3.07
N THR A 38 4.67 -14.65 -3.19
CA THR A 38 5.63 -14.51 -2.10
C THR A 38 5.25 -13.36 -1.17
N VAL A 39 5.76 -13.37 0.06
CA VAL A 39 5.56 -12.29 1.04
C VAL A 39 6.04 -10.94 0.49
N ASP A 40 7.19 -10.91 -0.20
CA ASP A 40 7.71 -9.69 -0.81
C ASP A 40 6.79 -9.15 -1.90
N ARG A 41 6.26 -10.03 -2.76
CA ARG A 41 5.30 -9.61 -3.80
C ARG A 41 3.96 -9.20 -3.22
N ALA A 42 3.53 -9.79 -2.12
CA ALA A 42 2.36 -9.34 -1.37
C ALA A 42 2.58 -7.95 -0.76
N HIS A 43 3.78 -7.71 -0.22
CA HIS A 43 4.21 -6.41 0.30
C HIS A 43 4.23 -5.32 -0.77
N ASP A 44 4.84 -5.59 -1.92
CA ASP A 44 4.85 -4.68 -3.08
C ASP A 44 3.42 -4.27 -3.49
N ARG A 45 2.51 -5.26 -3.56
CA ARG A 45 1.10 -5.02 -3.91
C ARG A 45 0.39 -4.17 -2.86
N LEU A 46 0.57 -4.48 -1.58
CA LEU A 46 -0.02 -3.72 -0.49
C LEU A 46 0.49 -2.27 -0.50
N LEU A 47 1.79 -2.07 -0.70
CA LEU A 47 2.41 -0.74 -0.77
C LEU A 47 1.82 0.11 -1.91
N ALA A 48 1.71 -0.48 -3.10
CA ALA A 48 1.22 0.18 -4.31
C ALA A 48 -0.29 0.49 -4.25
N LEU A 49 -1.10 -0.46 -3.76
CA LEU A 49 -2.55 -0.30 -3.71
C LEU A 49 -3.02 0.69 -2.64
N SER A 50 -2.23 0.89 -1.58
CA SER A 50 -2.58 1.78 -0.47
C SER A 50 -1.96 3.18 -0.59
N MET A 51 -1.44 3.57 -1.77
CA MET A 51 -0.83 4.88 -1.99
C MET A 51 -1.82 6.01 -1.67
N VAL A 52 -1.32 7.04 -0.99
CA VAL A 52 -2.13 8.21 -0.59
C VAL A 52 -2.74 8.92 -1.80
N ASP A 53 -2.02 8.99 -2.91
CA ASP A 53 -2.51 9.62 -4.14
C ASP A 53 -3.78 8.93 -4.69
N VAL A 54 -3.88 7.60 -4.56
CA VAL A 54 -5.08 6.85 -4.98
C VAL A 54 -6.27 7.24 -4.11
N TYR A 55 -6.06 7.35 -2.80
CA TYR A 55 -7.09 7.83 -1.89
C TYR A 55 -7.54 9.25 -2.25
N LEU A 56 -6.60 10.19 -2.41
CA LEU A 56 -6.91 11.58 -2.72
C LEU A 56 -7.64 11.72 -4.06
N GLU A 57 -7.20 11.02 -5.09
CA GLU A 57 -7.83 11.02 -6.41
C GLU A 57 -9.27 10.51 -6.35
N LEU A 58 -9.51 9.39 -5.66
CA LEU A 58 -10.85 8.83 -5.52
C LEU A 58 -11.77 9.73 -4.69
N ARG A 59 -11.26 10.33 -3.60
CA ARG A 59 -12.00 11.35 -2.83
C ARG A 59 -12.38 12.55 -3.72
N GLY A 60 -11.48 12.99 -4.60
CA GLY A 60 -11.74 14.03 -5.59
C GLY A 60 -12.82 13.68 -6.62
N ARG A 61 -13.07 12.39 -6.84
CA ARG A 61 -14.12 11.84 -7.72
C ARG A 61 -15.41 11.49 -6.98
N GLY A 62 -15.60 12.00 -5.77
CA GLY A 62 -16.84 11.85 -5.00
C GLY A 62 -16.93 10.58 -4.16
N TRP A 63 -15.85 9.81 -4.03
CA TRP A 63 -15.85 8.66 -3.14
C TRP A 63 -15.89 9.10 -1.67
N THR A 64 -16.61 8.36 -0.85
CA THR A 64 -16.52 8.47 0.61
C THR A 64 -15.29 7.71 1.13
N ALA A 65 -14.89 7.97 2.38
CA ALA A 65 -13.81 7.21 3.00
C ALA A 65 -14.18 5.72 3.13
N GLU A 66 -15.45 5.44 3.43
CA GLU A 66 -16.01 4.11 3.56
C GLU A 66 -15.95 3.36 2.23
N ALA A 67 -16.41 3.98 1.14
CA ALA A 67 -16.37 3.38 -0.19
C ALA A 67 -14.93 3.04 -0.61
N TYR A 68 -13.96 3.92 -0.33
CA TYR A 68 -12.55 3.64 -0.59
C TYR A 68 -12.03 2.47 0.24
N ARG A 69 -12.32 2.46 1.54
CA ARG A 69 -11.88 1.38 2.44
C ARG A 69 -12.43 0.04 1.98
N ASP A 70 -13.72 -0.03 1.71
CA ASP A 70 -14.41 -1.27 1.36
C ASP A 70 -13.86 -1.82 0.02
N TRP A 71 -13.71 -0.95 -0.99
CA TRP A 71 -13.05 -1.30 -2.26
C TRP A 71 -11.61 -1.77 -2.09
N LEU A 72 -10.79 -1.04 -1.31
CA LEU A 72 -9.40 -1.41 -1.10
C LEU A 72 -9.30 -2.77 -0.37
N SER A 73 -10.18 -3.01 0.62
CA SER A 73 -10.26 -4.28 1.33
C SER A 73 -10.62 -5.44 0.41
N GLU A 74 -11.61 -5.29 -0.46
CA GLU A 74 -11.99 -6.31 -1.46
C GLU A 74 -10.86 -6.57 -2.46
N LEU A 75 -10.23 -5.50 -2.95
CA LEU A 75 -9.12 -5.59 -3.89
C LEU A 75 -7.92 -6.30 -3.27
N LEU A 76 -7.55 -5.96 -2.03
CA LEU A 76 -6.45 -6.60 -1.33
C LEU A 76 -6.73 -8.08 -1.05
N GLN A 77 -7.96 -8.44 -0.66
CA GLN A 77 -8.34 -9.85 -0.49
C GLN A 77 -8.14 -10.63 -1.79
N THR A 78 -8.65 -10.10 -2.92
CA THR A 78 -8.52 -10.73 -4.24
C THR A 78 -7.05 -10.84 -4.69
N GLN A 79 -6.26 -9.80 -4.45
CA GLN A 79 -4.86 -9.76 -4.89
C GLN A 79 -3.92 -10.57 -4.01
N LEU A 80 -4.23 -10.73 -2.73
CA LEU A 80 -3.31 -11.34 -1.76
C LEU A 80 -3.72 -12.74 -1.34
N LEU A 81 -5.01 -13.05 -1.24
CA LEU A 81 -5.50 -14.29 -0.61
C LEU A 81 -6.15 -15.25 -1.61
N GLY A 82 -6.76 -14.73 -2.68
CA GLY A 82 -7.41 -15.53 -3.72
C GLY A 82 -8.86 -15.84 -3.38
#